data_AF-R1FSQ6-F1
#
_entry.id   AF-R1FSQ6-F1
#
_cell.length_a   1.000
_cell.length_b   1.000
_cell.length_c   1.000
_cell.angle_alpha   90.00
_cell.angle_beta   90.00
_cell.angle_gamma   90.00
#
_symmetry.space_group_name_H-M   'P 1'
#
loop_
_entity.id
_entity.type
_entity.pdbx_description
1 polymer ?
#
loop_
_entity_poly.entity_id
_entity_poly.type
_entity_poly.pdbx_seq_one_letter_code
_entity_poly.pdbx_strand_id
1 'polypeptide(L)'
;MPFPDTIPELRSSWSAAVGVLFFKRIFEIAPGALELFSFRDVPAPELYESAKLKSHALKVMNTVGVAVSMLDDVPALLPVLEGLGKKHVDYGVVPAHYEVVGQALLDTLALGLGDAFTPELKAAWAEIYGVVSSTMIKGANKVPAPAYTEHGSYATHSGADLGAIKDSQANAESWYTSPDCMPQSVRSCVSSLMPTKSA
;
A
#
# COMPACT_ATOMS: atom_id res chain seq x y z
N MET A 1 22.69 26.02 -4.09
CA MET A 1 21.36 25.71 -4.64
C MET A 1 20.44 26.83 -4.23
N PRO A 2 19.59 27.40 -5.11
CA PRO A 2 18.58 28.35 -4.69
C PRO A 2 17.60 27.65 -3.74
N PHE A 3 17.15 28.38 -2.71
CA PHE A 3 16.10 27.91 -1.82
C PHE A 3 14.79 27.83 -2.63
N PRO A 4 13.98 26.76 -2.54
CA PRO A 4 12.74 26.66 -3.29
C PRO A 4 11.79 27.81 -2.90
N ASP A 5 11.29 28.54 -3.91
CA ASP A 5 10.60 29.82 -3.72
C ASP A 5 9.17 29.71 -3.15
N THR A 6 8.66 28.51 -2.83
CA THR A 6 7.35 28.37 -2.19
C THR A 6 7.26 27.17 -1.23
N ILE A 7 6.63 27.35 -0.06
CA ILE A 7 6.31 26.27 0.91
C ILE A 7 5.58 25.06 0.25
N PRO A 8 4.65 25.26 -0.71
CA PRO A 8 4.04 24.17 -1.49
C PRO A 8 5.02 23.27 -2.25
N GLU A 9 6.05 23.83 -2.90
CA GLU A 9 7.05 23.05 -3.64
C GLU A 9 7.91 22.23 -2.69
N LEU A 10 8.29 22.81 -1.54
CA LEU A 10 9.00 22.09 -0.49
C LEU A 10 8.16 20.91 0.03
N ARG A 11 6.88 21.13 0.33
CA ARG A 11 5.96 20.08 0.78
C ARG A 11 5.78 18.98 -0.27
N SER A 12 5.64 19.36 -1.54
CA SER A 12 5.47 18.41 -2.64
C SER A 12 6.71 17.56 -2.87
N SER A 13 7.90 18.18 -2.91
CA SER A 13 9.17 17.48 -3.10
C SER A 13 9.49 16.55 -1.94
N TRP A 14 9.24 16.97 -0.70
CA TRP A 14 9.38 16.12 0.48
C TRP A 14 8.41 14.93 0.44
N SER A 15 7.14 15.17 0.15
CA SER A 15 6.13 14.11 0.05
C SER A 15 6.48 13.08 -1.02
N ALA A 16 6.99 13.53 -2.17
CA ALA A 16 7.46 12.64 -3.23
C ALA A 16 8.68 11.82 -2.77
N ALA A 17 9.65 12.43 -2.07
CA ALA A 17 10.83 11.73 -1.56
C ALA A 17 10.47 10.65 -0.52
N VAL A 18 9.63 10.99 0.47
CA VAL A 18 9.13 10.02 1.47
C VAL A 18 8.34 8.91 0.79
N GLY A 19 7.50 9.26 -0.20
CA GLY A 19 6.74 8.27 -0.94
C GLY A 19 7.63 7.33 -1.77
N VAL A 20 8.73 7.81 -2.35
CA VAL A 20 9.69 6.94 -3.06
C VAL A 20 10.38 5.98 -2.08
N LEU A 21 10.78 6.45 -0.89
CA LEU A 21 11.34 5.57 0.15
C LEU A 21 10.35 4.50 0.58
N PHE A 22 9.08 4.87 0.76
CA PHE A 22 8.00 3.95 1.08
C PHE A 22 7.83 2.87 0.02
N PHE A 23 7.76 3.24 -1.27
CA PHE A 23 7.67 2.27 -2.36
C PHE A 23 8.91 1.39 -2.50
N LYS A 24 10.10 1.98 -2.33
CA LYS A 24 11.35 1.20 -2.25
C LYS A 24 11.25 0.14 -1.17
N ARG A 25 10.75 0.50 0.01
CA ARG A 25 10.60 -0.46 1.11
C ARG A 25 9.58 -1.56 0.80
N ILE A 26 8.47 -1.24 0.14
CA ILE A 26 7.50 -2.23 -0.35
C ILE A 26 8.20 -3.23 -1.27
N PHE A 27 8.96 -2.76 -2.28
CA PHE A 27 9.60 -3.64 -3.26
C PHE A 27 10.79 -4.42 -2.70
N GLU A 28 11.42 -3.94 -1.62
CA GLU A 28 12.43 -4.71 -0.87
C GLU A 28 11.79 -5.87 -0.08
N ILE A 29 10.65 -5.63 0.57
CA ILE A 29 9.91 -6.66 1.32
C ILE A 29 9.26 -7.66 0.35
N ALA A 30 8.73 -7.16 -0.75
CA ALA A 30 7.87 -7.87 -1.67
C ALA A 30 8.15 -7.46 -3.12
N PRO A 31 9.21 -7.99 -3.76
CA PRO A 31 9.59 -7.62 -5.12
C PRO A 31 8.47 -7.85 -6.14
N GLY A 32 7.68 -8.93 -5.96
CA GLY A 32 6.55 -9.26 -6.84
C GLY A 32 5.41 -8.24 -6.83
N ALA A 33 5.34 -7.33 -5.85
CA ALA A 33 4.36 -6.26 -5.83
C ALA A 33 4.56 -5.25 -6.97
N LEU A 34 5.78 -5.17 -7.54
CA LEU A 34 6.10 -4.26 -8.64
C LEU A 34 5.22 -4.52 -9.88
N GLU A 35 4.79 -5.76 -10.08
CA GLU A 35 3.94 -6.19 -11.20
C GLU A 35 2.59 -5.47 -11.27
N LEU A 36 2.11 -4.94 -10.14
CA LEU A 36 0.85 -4.18 -10.07
C LEU A 36 0.94 -2.76 -10.64
N PHE A 37 2.15 -2.29 -10.97
CA PHE A 37 2.38 -0.90 -11.32
C PHE A 37 2.73 -0.70 -12.80
N SER A 38 2.29 0.43 -13.36
CA SER A 38 2.55 0.82 -14.76
C SER A 38 4.01 1.23 -15.07
N PHE A 39 4.88 1.08 -14.09
CA PHE A 39 6.32 1.33 -14.16
C PHE A 39 7.15 0.07 -13.87
N ARG A 40 6.52 -1.12 -13.88
CA ARG A 40 7.17 -2.41 -13.62
C ARG A 40 8.38 -2.71 -14.51
N ASP A 41 8.38 -2.18 -15.74
CA ASP A 41 9.46 -2.42 -16.71
C ASP A 41 10.70 -1.54 -16.48
N VAL A 42 10.68 -0.63 -15.51
CA VAL A 42 11.84 0.22 -15.20
C VAL A 42 12.73 -0.49 -14.16
N PRO A 43 14.00 -0.81 -14.48
CA PRO A 43 14.88 -1.50 -13.56
C PRO A 43 15.36 -0.59 -12.41
N ALA A 44 15.74 -1.19 -11.28
CA ALA A 44 16.48 -0.48 -10.25
C ALA A 44 17.96 -0.27 -10.69
N PRO A 45 18.61 0.87 -10.36
CA PRO A 45 18.13 1.94 -9.49
C PRO A 45 17.27 3.02 -10.19
N GLU A 46 17.19 3.01 -11.52
CA GLU A 46 16.50 4.04 -12.33
C GLU A 46 15.02 4.21 -11.97
N LEU A 47 14.36 3.13 -11.55
CA LEU A 47 12.99 3.11 -11.04
C LEU A 47 12.74 4.21 -9.99
N TYR A 48 13.65 4.34 -9.03
CA TYR A 48 13.51 5.25 -7.88
C TYR A 48 13.67 6.73 -8.26
N GLU A 49 14.27 6.99 -9.42
CA GLU A 49 14.37 8.33 -9.97
C GLU A 49 13.28 8.65 -11.00
N SER A 50 12.50 7.64 -11.41
CA SER A 50 11.52 7.77 -12.48
C SER A 50 10.38 8.74 -12.14
N ALA A 51 9.99 9.56 -13.12
CA ALA A 51 8.87 10.49 -12.97
C ALA A 51 7.54 9.77 -12.70
N LYS A 52 7.36 8.56 -13.25
CA LYS A 52 6.17 7.74 -13.02
C LYS A 52 6.04 7.34 -11.56
N LEU A 53 7.11 6.79 -10.95
CA LEU A 53 7.09 6.42 -9.54
C LEU A 53 6.91 7.67 -8.66
N LYS A 54 7.67 8.74 -8.90
CA LYS A 54 7.57 10.00 -8.11
C LYS A 54 6.15 10.58 -8.14
N SER A 55 5.50 10.59 -9.32
CA SER A 55 4.11 11.05 -9.47
C SER A 55 3.12 10.15 -8.71
N HIS A 56 3.30 8.83 -8.81
CA HIS A 56 2.46 7.87 -8.10
C HIS A 56 2.64 7.98 -6.58
N ALA A 57 3.89 8.00 -6.12
CA ALA A 57 4.28 8.20 -4.73
C ALA A 57 3.66 9.46 -4.12
N LEU A 58 3.72 10.59 -4.83
CA LEU A 58 3.09 11.83 -4.39
C LEU A 58 1.56 11.69 -4.24
N LYS A 59 0.87 11.04 -5.19
CA LYS A 59 -0.59 10.81 -5.09
C LYS A 59 -0.95 9.95 -3.89
N VAL A 60 -0.18 8.89 -3.64
CA VAL A 60 -0.38 8.01 -2.49
C VAL A 60 -0.13 8.77 -1.20
N MET A 61 1.00 9.48 -1.07
CA MET A 61 1.30 10.26 0.14
C MET A 61 0.29 11.38 0.40
N ASN A 62 -0.25 12.02 -0.63
CA ASN A 62 -1.35 12.98 -0.48
C ASN A 62 -2.62 12.29 0.04
N THR A 63 -2.95 11.11 -0.48
CA THR A 63 -4.12 10.34 -0.02
C THR A 63 -3.96 9.90 1.43
N VAL A 64 -2.77 9.44 1.81
CA VAL A 64 -2.41 9.11 3.20
C VAL A 64 -2.52 10.36 4.08
N GLY A 65 -1.99 11.50 3.63
CA GLY A 65 -2.09 12.77 4.36
C GLY A 65 -3.53 13.20 4.62
N VAL A 66 -4.43 13.04 3.64
CA VAL A 66 -5.87 13.28 3.82
C VAL A 66 -6.45 12.32 4.85
N ALA A 67 -6.17 11.02 4.74
CA ALA A 67 -6.66 10.03 5.71
C ALA A 67 -6.17 10.32 7.13
N VAL A 68 -4.89 10.72 7.28
CA VAL A 68 -4.30 11.14 8.56
C VAL A 68 -4.99 12.39 9.11
N SER A 69 -5.33 13.37 8.26
CA SER A 69 -6.06 14.58 8.68
C SER A 69 -7.50 14.31 9.13
N MET A 70 -8.04 13.15 8.79
CA MET A 70 -9.40 12.73 9.19
C MET A 70 -9.39 11.81 10.42
N LEU A 71 -8.25 11.55 11.05
CA LEU A 71 -8.16 10.67 12.21
C LEU A 71 -8.92 11.21 13.43
N ASP A 72 -9.16 12.52 13.49
CA ASP A 72 -10.00 13.14 14.53
C ASP A 72 -11.51 12.86 14.32
N ASP A 73 -11.93 12.40 13.13
CA ASP A 73 -13.30 11.98 12.81
C ASP A 73 -13.31 10.62 12.11
N VAL A 74 -12.94 9.59 12.88
CA VAL A 74 -12.93 8.19 12.42
C VAL A 74 -14.27 7.78 11.79
N PRO A 75 -15.46 8.09 12.37
CA PRO A 75 -16.74 7.75 11.74
C PRO A 75 -16.90 8.27 10.31
N ALA A 76 -16.44 9.50 10.02
CA ALA A 76 -16.47 10.06 8.67
C ALA A 76 -15.41 9.43 7.74
N LEU A 77 -14.29 8.96 8.28
CA LEU A 77 -13.22 8.30 7.52
C LEU A 77 -13.61 6.89 7.02
N LEU A 78 -14.34 6.12 7.82
CA LEU A 78 -14.72 4.74 7.49
C LEU A 78 -15.35 4.56 6.09
N PRO A 79 -16.39 5.30 5.68
CA PRO A 79 -16.98 5.14 4.36
C PRO A 79 -16.03 5.50 3.20
N VAL A 80 -15.11 6.45 3.42
CA VAL A 80 -14.07 6.81 2.45
C VAL A 80 -13.11 5.65 2.23
N LEU A 81 -12.65 5.03 3.33
CA LEU A 81 -11.76 3.87 3.30
C LEU A 81 -12.44 2.65 2.67
N GLU A 82 -13.70 2.38 3.00
CA GLU A 82 -14.45 1.30 2.35
C GLU A 82 -14.54 1.52 0.83
N GLY A 83 -14.83 2.76 0.40
CA GLY A 83 -14.86 3.12 -1.03
C GLY A 83 -13.50 2.98 -1.71
N LEU A 84 -12.41 3.30 -1.01
CA LEU A 84 -11.05 3.11 -1.52
C LEU A 84 -10.71 1.62 -1.65
N GLY A 85 -11.11 0.80 -0.67
CA GLY A 85 -10.96 -0.66 -0.70
C GLY A 85 -11.64 -1.31 -1.90
N LYS A 86 -12.84 -0.84 -2.28
CA LYS A 86 -13.53 -1.30 -3.51
C LYS A 86 -12.71 -1.06 -4.76
N LYS A 87 -12.10 0.13 -4.90
CA LYS A 87 -11.25 0.47 -6.04
C LYS A 87 -9.96 -0.36 -6.09
N HIS A 88 -9.46 -0.79 -4.93
CA HIS A 88 -8.24 -1.61 -4.85
C HIS A 88 -8.45 -3.01 -5.43
N VAL A 89 -9.69 -3.51 -5.47
CA VAL A 89 -10.04 -4.76 -6.16
C VAL A 89 -9.71 -4.67 -7.65
N ASP A 90 -10.01 -3.55 -8.30
CA ASP A 90 -9.74 -3.34 -9.73
C ASP A 90 -8.23 -3.34 -10.05
N TYR A 91 -7.40 -3.01 -9.06
CA TYR A 91 -5.94 -3.03 -9.17
C TYR A 91 -5.33 -4.41 -8.87
N GLY A 92 -6.15 -5.41 -8.55
CA GLY A 92 -5.66 -6.75 -8.20
C GLY A 92 -5.09 -6.85 -6.79
N VAL A 93 -5.36 -5.87 -5.92
CA VAL A 93 -4.87 -5.87 -4.55
C VAL A 93 -5.61 -6.90 -3.71
N VAL A 94 -4.87 -7.72 -2.97
CA VAL A 94 -5.41 -8.76 -2.08
C VAL A 94 -5.02 -8.47 -0.63
N PRO A 95 -5.69 -9.08 0.38
CA PRO A 95 -5.40 -8.85 1.80
C PRO A 95 -3.90 -8.93 2.16
N ALA A 96 -3.17 -9.86 1.51
CA ALA A 96 -1.73 -10.02 1.65
C ALA A 96 -0.90 -8.75 1.43
N HIS A 97 -1.30 -7.94 0.45
CA HIS A 97 -0.57 -6.71 0.12
C HIS A 97 -0.66 -5.68 1.25
N TYR A 98 -1.76 -5.66 2.01
CA TYR A 98 -1.92 -4.71 3.11
C TYR A 98 -0.90 -4.95 4.23
N GLU A 99 -0.45 -6.17 4.44
CA GLU A 99 0.57 -6.43 5.46
C GLU A 99 1.94 -5.87 5.10
N VAL A 100 2.37 -6.09 3.85
CA VAL A 100 3.59 -5.49 3.31
C VAL A 100 3.55 -3.97 3.41
N VAL A 101 2.42 -3.37 3.04
CA VAL A 101 2.21 -1.93 3.11
C VAL A 101 2.32 -1.42 4.55
N GLY A 102 1.76 -2.14 5.52
CA GLY A 102 1.85 -1.79 6.94
C GLY A 102 3.29 -1.81 7.46
N GLN A 103 4.04 -2.84 7.12
CA GLN A 103 5.46 -2.94 7.49
C GLN A 103 6.28 -1.82 6.84
N ALA A 104 6.09 -1.59 5.54
CA ALA A 104 6.79 -0.53 4.82
C ALA A 104 6.47 0.87 5.37
N LEU A 105 5.23 1.12 5.79
CA LEU A 105 4.82 2.37 6.43
C LEU A 105 5.56 2.57 7.76
N LEU A 106 5.55 1.58 8.65
CA LEU A 106 6.20 1.68 9.96
C LEU A 106 7.72 1.83 9.83
N ASP A 107 8.34 1.13 8.88
CA ASP A 107 9.78 1.27 8.60
C ASP A 107 10.12 2.66 8.07
N THR A 108 9.28 3.20 7.17
CA THR A 108 9.45 4.55 6.62
C THR A 108 9.31 5.62 7.70
N LEU A 109 8.33 5.47 8.61
CA LEU A 109 8.16 6.37 9.75
C LEU A 109 9.34 6.30 10.72
N ALA A 110 9.84 5.10 11.01
CA ALA A 110 11.03 4.91 11.85
C ALA A 110 12.26 5.63 11.28
N LEU A 111 12.47 5.52 9.96
CA LEU A 111 13.56 6.22 9.28
C LEU A 111 13.39 7.75 9.30
N GLY A 112 12.17 8.24 9.09
CA GLY A 112 11.89 9.68 9.00
C GLY A 112 11.88 10.39 10.34
N LEU A 113 11.42 9.73 11.40
CA LEU A 113 11.27 10.30 12.75
C LEU A 113 12.45 9.98 13.67
N GLY A 114 13.23 8.93 13.38
CA GLY A 114 14.37 8.52 14.19
C GLY A 114 13.97 8.29 15.65
N ASP A 115 14.70 8.91 16.57
CA ASP A 115 14.46 8.81 18.02
C ASP A 115 13.07 9.33 18.46
N ALA A 116 12.42 10.16 17.65
CA ALA A 116 11.05 10.61 17.93
C ALA A 116 10.00 9.53 17.65
N PHE A 117 10.34 8.44 16.96
CA PHE A 117 9.45 7.30 16.75
C PHE A 117 9.47 6.35 17.94
N THR A 118 8.92 6.84 19.07
CA THR A 118 8.89 6.08 20.32
C THR A 118 8.07 4.78 20.17
N PRO A 119 8.29 3.79 21.05
CA PRO A 119 7.49 2.55 21.04
C PRO A 119 5.98 2.80 21.10
N GLU A 120 5.55 3.80 21.87
CA GLU A 120 4.14 4.21 22.00
C GLU A 120 3.61 4.78 20.70
N LEU A 121 4.37 5.65 20.04
CA LEU A 121 3.99 6.22 18.75
C LEU A 121 3.92 5.14 17.67
N LYS A 122 4.88 4.20 17.65
CA LYS A 122 4.87 3.04 16.75
C LYS A 122 3.63 2.17 16.96
N ALA A 123 3.25 1.91 18.22
CA ALA A 123 2.06 1.13 18.54
C ALA A 123 0.78 1.83 18.06
N ALA A 124 0.67 3.15 18.29
CA ALA A 124 -0.47 3.93 17.80
C ALA A 124 -0.59 3.91 16.27
N TRP A 125 0.54 4.04 15.55
CA TRP A 125 0.57 3.93 14.09
C TRP A 125 0.18 2.53 13.60
N ALA A 126 0.60 1.47 14.29
CA ALA A 126 0.22 0.10 13.95
C ALA A 126 -1.28 -0.14 14.17
N GLU A 127 -1.84 0.37 15.26
CA GLU A 127 -3.27 0.25 15.57
C GLU A 127 -4.12 0.96 14.52
N ILE A 128 -3.79 2.22 14.21
CA ILE A 128 -4.57 2.98 13.21
C ILE A 128 -4.44 2.36 11.82
N TYR A 129 -3.26 1.85 11.46
CA TYR A 129 -3.09 1.10 10.22
C TYR A 129 -3.96 -0.16 10.18
N GLY A 130 -4.11 -0.86 11.31
CA GLY A 130 -5.03 -1.98 11.45
C GLY A 130 -6.49 -1.61 11.17
N VAL A 131 -6.95 -0.47 11.68
CA VAL A 131 -8.29 0.07 11.39
C VAL A 131 -8.44 0.40 9.90
N VAL A 132 -7.44 1.05 9.32
CA VAL A 132 -7.45 1.43 7.90
C VAL A 132 -7.52 0.21 6.98
N SER A 133 -6.58 -0.73 7.16
CA SER A 133 -6.47 -1.93 6.33
C SER A 133 -7.71 -2.83 6.47
N SER A 134 -8.20 -3.07 7.68
CA SER A 134 -9.42 -3.86 7.91
C SER A 134 -10.66 -3.23 7.25
N THR A 135 -10.79 -1.90 7.30
CA THR A 135 -11.90 -1.18 6.67
C THR A 135 -11.82 -1.25 5.14
N MET A 136 -10.62 -1.12 4.58
CA MET A 136 -10.42 -1.27 3.12
C MET A 136 -10.70 -2.71 2.68
N ILE A 137 -10.23 -3.73 3.41
CA ILE A 137 -10.50 -5.15 3.13
C ILE A 137 -12.01 -5.42 3.20
N LYS A 138 -12.71 -4.89 4.21
CA LYS A 138 -14.17 -4.96 4.29
C LYS A 138 -14.84 -4.32 3.08
N GLY A 139 -14.33 -3.19 2.61
CA GLY A 139 -14.77 -2.54 1.37
C GLY A 139 -14.58 -3.43 0.15
N ALA A 140 -13.39 -4.02 -0.01
CA ALA A 140 -13.05 -4.93 -1.09
C ALA A 140 -13.98 -6.16 -1.11
N ASN A 141 -14.25 -6.77 0.04
CA ASN A 141 -15.15 -7.93 0.16
C ASN A 141 -16.62 -7.64 -0.21
N LYS A 142 -17.02 -6.37 -0.36
CA LYS A 142 -18.37 -5.99 -0.84
C LYS A 142 -18.48 -6.00 -2.37
N VAL A 143 -17.36 -6.13 -3.08
CA VAL A 143 -17.34 -6.22 -4.54
C VAL A 143 -16.91 -7.65 -4.88
N PRO A 144 -17.66 -8.36 -5.76
CA PRO A 144 -17.18 -9.64 -6.26
C PRO A 144 -15.79 -9.46 -6.85
N ALA A 145 -14.89 -10.42 -6.60
CA ALA A 145 -13.66 -10.48 -7.38
C ALA A 145 -14.06 -10.42 -8.87
N PRO A 146 -13.42 -9.55 -9.67
CA PRO A 146 -13.87 -9.32 -11.03
C PRO A 146 -13.94 -10.65 -11.78
N ALA A 147 -15.05 -10.90 -12.49
CA ALA A 147 -15.22 -12.11 -13.28
C ALA A 147 -14.20 -12.10 -14.43
N TYR A 148 -13.13 -12.86 -14.28
CA TYR A 148 -12.08 -12.97 -15.28
C TYR A 148 -12.55 -13.85 -16.45
N THR A 149 -13.22 -13.27 -17.43
CA THR A 149 -13.54 -13.97 -18.68
C THR A 149 -12.43 -13.78 -19.71
N GLU A 150 -12.16 -14.83 -20.50
CA GLU A 150 -11.27 -14.87 -21.68
C GLU A 150 -11.57 -13.78 -22.73
N HIS A 151 -12.73 -13.12 -22.66
CA HIS A 151 -13.20 -12.10 -23.58
C HIS A 151 -13.19 -10.66 -23.04
N GLY A 152 -12.38 -10.39 -22.01
CA GLY A 152 -12.02 -9.03 -21.62
C GLY A 152 -13.13 -8.28 -20.90
N SER A 153 -12.99 -8.18 -19.58
CA SER A 153 -13.56 -7.06 -18.85
C SER A 153 -12.45 -6.05 -18.60
N TYR A 154 -12.23 -5.15 -19.56
CA TYR A 154 -11.53 -3.91 -19.26
C TYR A 154 -12.01 -2.76 -20.11
N ALA A 155 -12.37 -1.69 -19.41
CA ALA A 155 -12.19 -0.36 -19.94
C ALA A 155 -10.71 0.13 -19.82
N THR A 156 -9.81 -0.60 -19.14
CA THR A 156 -8.49 -0.04 -18.76
C THR A 156 -7.21 -0.93 -18.73
N HIS A 157 -7.25 -2.26 -18.80
CA HIS A 157 -6.02 -3.09 -18.74
C HIS A 157 -5.92 -4.13 -19.87
N SER A 158 -4.69 -4.41 -20.32
CA SER A 158 -4.37 -5.35 -21.40
C SER A 158 -4.22 -6.80 -20.90
N GLY A 159 -4.17 -7.79 -21.80
CA GLY A 159 -3.99 -9.20 -21.42
C GLY A 159 -2.67 -9.50 -20.69
N ALA A 160 -1.60 -8.73 -20.95
CA ALA A 160 -0.34 -8.83 -20.21
C ALA A 160 -0.46 -8.33 -18.77
N ASP A 161 -1.32 -7.33 -18.53
CA ASP A 161 -1.56 -6.79 -17.18
C ASP A 161 -2.30 -7.80 -16.29
N LEU A 162 -3.12 -8.69 -16.87
CA LEU A 162 -3.80 -9.76 -16.14
C LEU A 162 -2.86 -10.85 -15.62
N GLY A 163 -1.81 -11.19 -16.38
CA GLY A 163 -0.78 -12.15 -15.95
C GLY A 163 -0.02 -11.61 -14.74
N ALA A 164 0.48 -10.38 -14.86
CA ALA A 164 1.19 -9.66 -13.81
C ALA A 164 0.39 -9.56 -12.49
N ILE A 165 -0.92 -9.30 -12.58
CA ILE A 165 -1.80 -9.27 -11.39
C ILE A 165 -1.86 -10.64 -10.70
N LYS A 166 -2.07 -11.73 -11.46
CA LYS A 166 -2.15 -13.08 -10.89
C LYS A 166 -0.84 -13.50 -10.23
N ASP A 167 0.28 -13.17 -10.87
CA ASP A 167 1.62 -13.47 -10.33
C ASP A 167 1.88 -12.69 -9.04
N SER A 168 1.52 -11.40 -8.98
CA SER A 168 1.59 -10.62 -7.74
C SER A 168 0.75 -11.24 -6.62
N GLN A 169 -0.47 -11.70 -6.92
CA GLN A 169 -1.36 -12.31 -5.93
C GLN A 169 -0.79 -13.62 -5.38
N ALA A 170 -0.29 -14.50 -6.26
CA ALA A 170 0.35 -15.75 -5.87
C ALA A 170 1.61 -15.53 -5.04
N ASN A 171 2.42 -14.54 -5.42
CA ASN A 171 3.61 -14.13 -4.66
C ASN A 171 3.23 -13.61 -3.28
N ALA A 172 2.12 -12.88 -3.16
CA ALA A 172 1.70 -12.29 -1.91
C ALA A 172 1.32 -13.32 -0.84
N GLU A 173 0.70 -14.43 -1.24
CA GLU A 173 0.44 -15.56 -0.33
C GLU A 173 1.73 -16.22 0.15
N SER A 174 2.79 -16.22 -0.67
CA SER A 174 4.08 -16.82 -0.29
C SER A 174 4.82 -16.00 0.78
N TRP A 175 4.64 -14.67 0.83
CA TRP A 175 5.31 -13.77 1.79
C TRP A 175 4.96 -14.10 3.26
N TYR A 176 3.82 -14.75 3.49
CA TYR A 176 3.37 -15.21 4.81
C TYR A 176 4.13 -16.40 5.38
N THR A 177 4.76 -17.20 4.51
CA THR A 177 5.39 -18.47 4.91
C THR A 177 6.88 -18.33 5.23
N SER A 178 7.47 -17.14 5.02
CA SER A 178 8.88 -16.89 5.33
C SER A 178 9.06 -16.63 6.84
N PRO A 179 9.91 -17.40 7.56
CA PRO A 179 10.08 -17.30 9.01
C PRO A 179 10.49 -15.91 9.52
N ASP A 180 11.15 -15.11 8.68
CA ASP A 180 11.89 -13.91 9.11
C ASP A 180 11.14 -12.57 8.97
N CYS A 181 9.91 -12.53 8.43
CA CYS A 181 9.41 -11.27 7.83
C CYS A 181 8.37 -10.45 8.61
N MET A 182 7.98 -10.75 9.85
CA MET A 182 6.86 -9.99 10.48
C MET A 182 6.90 -9.96 12.02
N PRO A 183 6.73 -8.77 12.65
CA PRO A 183 6.35 -8.65 14.06
C PRO A 183 4.99 -9.31 14.31
N GLN A 184 4.85 -10.08 15.39
CA GLN A 184 3.61 -10.80 15.74
C GLN A 184 2.38 -9.90 15.86
N SER A 185 2.56 -8.62 16.22
CA SER A 185 1.47 -7.65 16.39
C SER A 185 0.73 -7.33 15.09
N VAL A 186 1.39 -7.37 13.94
CA VAL A 186 0.77 -7.11 12.62
C VAL A 186 0.12 -8.39 12.07
N ARG A 187 0.78 -9.55 12.22
CA ARG A 187 0.22 -10.87 11.85
C ARG A 187 -1.12 -11.16 12.52
N SER A 188 -1.27 -10.81 13.80
CA SER A 188 -2.47 -11.16 14.58
C SER A 188 -3.72 -10.42 14.13
N CYS A 189 -3.60 -9.19 13.63
CA CYS A 189 -4.74 -8.38 13.19
C CYS A 189 -5.35 -8.90 11.88
N VAL A 190 -4.53 -9.37 10.95
CA VAL A 190 -5.00 -9.79 9.61
C VAL A 190 -5.35 -11.27 9.56
N SER A 191 -4.65 -12.14 10.32
CA SER A 191 -5.01 -13.56 10.42
C SER A 191 -6.42 -13.78 10.97
N SER A 192 -6.90 -12.89 11.84
CA SER A 192 -8.28 -12.92 12.36
C SER A 192 -9.34 -12.45 11.34
N LEU A 193 -8.93 -11.88 10.20
CA LEU A 193 -9.80 -11.27 9.17
C LEU A 193 -9.84 -12.07 7.88
N MET A 194 -8.99 -13.11 7.72
CA MET A 194 -9.08 -14.03 6.59
C MET A 194 -10.26 -14.99 6.80
N PRO A 195 -11.09 -15.27 5.79
CA PRO A 195 -12.08 -16.32 5.88
C PRO A 195 -11.38 -17.65 6.17
N THR A 196 -11.75 -18.32 7.25
CA THR A 196 -11.31 -19.68 7.52
C THR A 196 -11.70 -20.53 6.31
N LYS A 197 -10.71 -21.10 5.60
CA LYS A 197 -10.98 -22.14 4.59
C LYS A 197 -11.82 -23.21 5.30
N SER A 198 -13.12 -23.26 4.99
CA SER A 198 -13.95 -24.39 5.39
C SER A 198 -13.38 -25.60 4.65
N ALA A 199 -13.04 -26.63 5.43
CA ALA A 199 -12.58 -27.91 4.94
C ALA A 199 -13.64 -28.61 4.09
#